data_AF-A0A6V7IXQ4-F1
#
_entry.id   AF-A0A6V7IXQ4-F1
#
_cell.length_a   1.000
_cell.length_b   1.000
_cell.length_c   1.000
_cell.angle_alpha   90.00
_cell.angle_beta   90.00
_cell.angle_gamma   90.00
#
_symmetry.space_group_name_H-M   'P 1'
#
loop_
_entity.id
_entity.type
_entity.pdbx_description
1 polymer ?
#
loop_
_entity_poly.entity_id
_entity_poly.type
_entity_poly.pdbx_seq_one_letter_code
_entity_poly.pdbx_strand_id
1 'polypeptide(L)'
;SGELKYEDFCTVAAKFMEEDVDVEALKSELKEAFRLYDREGNGYITTDCFREILCEIDENLTDEQLDMIIEEIDADGSGTLDFE
;
A
#
# COMPACT_ATOMS: atom_id res chain seq x y z
N SER A 1 16.28 -0.93 -38.94
CA SER A 1 17.15 -0.46 -37.84
C SER A 1 16.26 -0.21 -36.64
N GLY A 2 16.69 -0.63 -35.45
CA GLY A 2 15.91 -0.46 -34.21
C GLY A 2 16.04 0.94 -33.65
N GLU A 3 15.73 1.96 -34.46
CA GLU A 3 15.87 3.36 -34.08
C GLU A 3 14.51 3.88 -33.62
N LEU A 4 14.34 3.94 -32.31
CA LEU A 4 13.17 4.52 -31.67
C LEU A 4 13.40 6.04 -31.58
N LYS A 5 12.50 6.83 -32.15
CA LYS A 5 12.62 8.29 -32.09
C LYS A 5 12.45 8.74 -30.65
N TYR A 6 13.15 9.81 -30.26
CA TYR A 6 13.08 10.35 -28.90
C TYR A 6 11.63 10.65 -28.46
N GLU A 7 10.80 11.14 -29.37
CA GLU A 7 9.37 11.39 -29.11
C GLU A 7 8.58 10.10 -28.83
N ASP A 8 8.87 9.03 -29.57
CA ASP A 8 8.28 7.71 -29.33
C ASP A 8 8.81 7.12 -28.01
N PHE A 9 10.07 7.38 -27.67
CA PHE A 9 10.68 6.94 -26.42
C PHE A 9 10.06 7.66 -25.22
N CYS A 10 9.87 8.97 -25.27
CA CYS A 10 9.19 9.72 -24.22
C CYS A 10 7.72 9.32 -24.08
N THR A 11 7.04 9.03 -25.19
CA THR A 11 5.64 8.58 -25.16
C THR A 11 5.52 7.20 -24.51
N VAL A 12 6.42 6.28 -24.85
CA VAL A 12 6.48 4.96 -24.23
C VAL A 12 6.89 5.09 -22.77
N ALA A 13 7.99 5.79 -22.46
CA ALA A 13 8.47 5.99 -21.10
C ALA A 13 7.44 6.68 -20.20
N ALA A 14 6.73 7.72 -20.68
CA ALA A 14 5.66 8.38 -19.94
C ALA A 14 4.47 7.45 -19.67
N LYS A 15 4.15 6.57 -20.63
CA LYS A 15 3.10 5.54 -20.48
C LYS A 15 3.49 4.40 -19.53
N PHE A 16 4.78 4.20 -19.29
CA PHE A 16 5.32 3.25 -18.30
C PHE A 16 5.71 3.91 -16.97
N MET A 17 5.79 5.24 -16.93
CA MET A 17 6.06 6.10 -15.77
C MET A 17 4.79 6.77 -15.23
N GLU A 18 3.60 6.32 -15.64
CA GLU A 18 2.37 6.52 -14.85
C GLU A 18 2.54 5.70 -13.55
N GLU A 19 3.35 6.22 -12.62
CA GLU A 19 3.36 5.92 -11.18
C GLU A 19 2.07 6.41 -10.51
N ASP A 20 0.93 6.21 -11.15
CA ASP A 20 -0.31 6.08 -10.41
C ASP A 20 -0.26 4.65 -9.86
N VAL A 21 0.32 4.51 -8.66
CA VAL A 21 -0.19 3.47 -7.75
C VAL A 21 -1.70 3.70 -7.77
N ASP A 22 -2.45 2.86 -8.49
CA ASP A 22 -3.89 3.03 -8.63
C ASP A 22 -4.43 2.99 -7.19
N VAL A 23 -4.70 4.18 -6.65
CA VAL A 23 -4.98 4.34 -5.22
C VAL A 23 -6.23 3.55 -4.86
N GLU A 24 -7.13 3.35 -5.83
CA GLU A 24 -8.30 2.51 -5.68
C GLU A 24 -7.94 1.02 -5.73
N ALA A 25 -6.99 0.59 -6.58
CA ALA A 25 -6.46 -0.77 -6.55
C ALA A 25 -5.71 -1.05 -5.23
N LEU A 26 -4.85 -0.15 -4.76
CA LEU A 26 -4.14 -0.27 -3.49
C LEU A 26 -5.12 -0.30 -2.31
N LYS A 27 -6.15 0.54 -2.31
CA LYS A 27 -7.22 0.48 -1.31
C LYS A 27 -7.99 -0.84 -1.36
N SER A 28 -8.23 -1.39 -2.55
CA SER A 28 -8.89 -2.69 -2.71
C SER A 28 -8.04 -3.80 -2.11
N GLU A 29 -6.75 -3.85 -2.45
CA GLU A 29 -5.79 -4.82 -1.92
C GLU A 29 -5.66 -4.69 -0.39
N LEU A 30 -5.54 -3.47 0.14
CA LEU A 30 -5.54 -3.21 1.59
C LEU A 30 -6.83 -3.69 2.25
N LYS A 31 -7.98 -3.49 1.61
CA LYS A 31 -9.29 -3.90 2.14
C LYS A 31 -9.51 -5.42 2.06
N GLU A 32 -8.93 -6.09 1.08
CA GLU A 32 -8.94 -7.56 0.99
C GLU A 32 -7.99 -8.16 2.02
N ALA A 33 -6.77 -7.62 2.16
CA ALA A 33 -5.83 -8.01 3.19
C ALA A 33 -6.43 -7.81 4.59
N PHE A 34 -7.03 -6.65 4.86
CA PHE A 34 -7.73 -6.39 6.14
C PHE A 34 -8.78 -7.46 6.44
N ARG A 35 -9.63 -7.81 5.46
CA ARG A 35 -10.66 -8.85 5.65
C ARG A 35 -10.09 -10.26 5.83
N LEU A 36 -8.91 -10.54 5.28
CA LEU A 36 -8.24 -11.81 5.46
C LEU A 36 -7.66 -11.96 6.88
N TYR A 37 -7.23 -10.84 7.47
CA TYR A 37 -6.66 -10.76 8.81
C TYR A 37 -7.74 -10.61 9.90
N ASP A 38 -8.81 -9.83 9.67
CA ASP A 38 -9.99 -9.75 10.55
C ASP A 38 -10.91 -10.99 10.38
N ARG A 39 -10.38 -12.18 10.67
CA ARG A 39 -11.12 -13.44 10.56
C ARG A 39 -12.27 -13.55 11.55
N GLU A 40 -12.17 -12.82 12.65
CA GLU A 40 -13.16 -12.82 13.71
C GLU A 40 -14.31 -11.83 13.43
N GLY A 41 -14.14 -10.93 12.46
CA GLY A 41 -15.15 -9.93 12.09
C GLY A 41 -15.31 -8.87 13.17
N ASN A 42 -14.22 -8.55 13.87
CA ASN A 42 -14.16 -7.58 14.94
C ASN A 42 -14.31 -6.14 14.41
N GLY A 43 -14.05 -5.91 13.11
CA GLY A 43 -14.09 -4.59 12.49
C GLY A 43 -12.80 -3.79 12.68
N TYR A 44 -11.79 -4.37 13.34
CA TYR A 44 -10.48 -3.79 13.57
C TYR A 44 -9.38 -4.85 13.45
N ILE A 45 -8.16 -4.40 13.15
CA ILE A 45 -6.93 -5.21 13.25
C ILE A 45 -5.94 -4.52 14.19
N THR A 46 -4.99 -5.26 14.74
CA THR A 46 -3.90 -4.66 15.53
C THR A 46 -2.88 -3.97 14.62
N THR A 47 -2.14 -3.01 15.17
CA THR A 47 -1.02 -2.36 14.47
C THR A 47 0.04 -3.37 14.02
N ASP A 48 0.29 -4.43 14.80
CA ASP A 48 1.16 -5.54 14.40
C ASP A 48 0.68 -6.26 13.13
N CYS A 49 -0.61 -6.61 13.05
CA CYS A 49 -1.18 -7.22 11.85
C CYS A 49 -1.11 -6.28 10.65
N PHE A 50 -1.34 -4.99 10.87
CA PHE A 50 -1.26 -3.99 9.82
C PHE A 50 0.16 -3.84 9.27
N ARG A 51 1.18 -3.95 10.13
CA ARG A 51 2.59 -4.01 9.72
C ARG A 51 2.87 -5.20 8.81
N GLU A 52 2.36 -6.38 9.16
CA GLU A 52 2.50 -7.59 8.32
C GLU A 52 1.84 -7.40 6.95
N ILE A 53 0.63 -6.82 6.91
CA ILE A 53 -0.08 -6.51 5.67
C ILE A 53 0.73 -5.57 4.77
N LEU A 54 1.30 -4.50 5.34
CA LEU A 54 2.12 -3.55 4.57
C LEU A 54 3.37 -4.20 3.98
N CYS A 55 4.04 -5.07 4.74
CA CYS A 55 5.17 -5.85 4.22
C CYS A 55 4.78 -6.85 3.13
N GLU A 56 3.57 -7.44 3.20
CA GLU A 56 3.07 -8.34 2.15
C GLU A 56 2.74 -7.58 0.85
N ILE A 57 2.29 -6.31 0.97
CA ILE A 57 1.97 -5.46 -0.18
C ILE A 57 3.25 -4.88 -0.81
N ASP A 58 4.20 -4.42 0.01
CA ASP A 58 5.46 -3.88 -0.46
C ASP A 58 6.63 -4.28 0.45
N GLU A 59 7.43 -5.23 -0.02
CA GLU A 59 8.62 -5.71 0.67
C GLU A 59 9.76 -4.66 0.76
N ASN A 60 9.64 -3.54 0.05
CA ASN A 60 10.65 -2.46 0.08
C ASN A 60 10.42 -1.44 1.19
N LEU A 61 9.28 -1.49 1.89
CA LEU A 61 9.02 -0.60 3.02
C LEU A 61 9.99 -0.92 4.16
N THR A 62 10.71 0.10 4.63
CA THR A 62 11.61 -0.06 5.79
C THR A 62 10.83 -0.04 7.10
N ASP A 63 11.40 -0.61 8.15
CA ASP A 63 10.83 -0.55 9.51
C ASP A 63 10.49 0.88 9.95
N GLU A 64 11.34 1.85 9.58
CA GLU A 64 11.13 3.28 9.88
C GLU A 64 9.91 3.84 9.14
N GLN A 65 9.70 3.45 7.88
CA GLN A 65 8.51 3.86 7.12
C GLN A 65 7.25 3.22 7.67
N LEU A 66 7.30 1.93 8.05
CA LEU A 66 6.19 1.23 8.68
C LEU A 66 5.80 1.88 10.00
N ASP A 67 6.78 2.21 10.85
CA ASP A 67 6.53 2.91 12.12
C ASP A 67 5.91 4.29 11.89
N MET A 68 6.39 5.07 10.93
CA MET A 68 5.77 6.36 10.60
C MET A 68 4.32 6.20 10.13
N ILE A 69 4.03 5.19 9.31
CA ILE A 69 2.65 4.94 8.81
C ILE A 69 1.76 4.48 9.97
N ILE A 70 2.25 3.61 10.84
CA ILE A 70 1.51 3.13 12.01
C ILE A 70 1.23 4.28 12.98
N GLU A 71 2.22 5.11 13.31
CA GLU A 71 2.04 6.28 14.18
C GLU A 71 1.05 7.30 13.59
N GLU A 72 1.02 7.44 12.26
CA GLU A 72 0.09 8.36 11.58
C GLU A 72 -1.35 7.84 11.64
N ILE A 73 -1.56 6.52 11.55
CA ILE A 73 -2.90 5.94 11.54
C ILE A 73 -3.42 5.66 12.96
N ASP A 74 -2.58 5.16 13.86
CA ASP A 74 -2.87 4.96 15.29
C ASP A 74 -2.61 6.23 16.12
N ALA A 75 -3.09 7.38 15.62
CA ALA A 75 -2.86 8.68 16.24
C ALA A 75 -3.52 8.81 17.63
N ASP A 76 -4.49 7.96 17.95
CA ASP A 76 -5.13 7.89 19.26
C ASP A 76 -4.43 6.92 20.22
N GLY A 77 -3.44 6.14 19.73
CA GLY A 77 -2.71 5.15 20.50
C GLY A 77 -3.58 4.01 21.00
N SER A 78 -4.64 3.67 20.27
CA SER A 78 -5.50 2.53 20.57
C SER A 78 -4.75 1.20 20.39
N GLY A 79 -3.71 1.18 19.56
CA GLY A 79 -3.00 -0.05 19.15
C GLY A 79 -3.80 -0.88 18.14
N THR A 80 -4.87 -0.31 17.59
CA THR A 80 -5.79 -0.95 16.66
C THR A 80 -6.14 -0.01 15.51
N LEU A 81 -6.34 -0.57 14.32
CA LEU A 81 -6.87 0.15 13.17
C LEU A 81 -8.29 -0.34 12.89
N ASP A 82 -9.25 0.57 13.04
CA ASP A 82 -10.64 0.39 12.63
C ASP A 82 -10.83 0.86 11.18
N PHE A 83 -11.53 0.07 10.36
CA PHE A 83 -11.94 0.45 9.00
C PHE A 83 -13.46 0.76 9.03
N GLU A 84 -13.82 2.01 9.37
CA GLU A 84 -15.21 2.52 9.27
C GLU A 84 -15.59 2.88 7.82
#